data_AF-A0AAV5V752-F1
#
_entry.id   AF-A0AAV5V752-F1
#
_cell.length_a   1.000
_cell.length_b   1.000
_cell.length_c   1.000
_cell.angle_alpha   90.00
_cell.angle_beta   90.00
_cell.angle_gamma   90.00
#
_symmetry.space_group_name_H-M   'P 1'
#
loop_
_entity.id
_entity.type
_entity.pdbx_description
1 polymer ?
#
loop_
_entity_poly.entity_id
_entity_poly.type
_entity_poly.pdbx_seq_one_letter_code
_entity_poly.pdbx_strand_id
1 'polypeptide(L)'
;LRDEMSLWCRPSASGETHGPYSVEQVMEWYERREILVSAQFSFDGGLNWESIVDLRRRNGPYRPFVWMTDTDSISNHSPIEYLRELVESLRNEVDELDMESEMMIMELDETELMLEKMNNVQKIKDREEARHLEEKRREEKVRWMLLESPMVGLIGCGRRLLAAH
;
A
#
# COMPACT_ATOMS: atom_id res chain seq x y z
N LEU A 1 -29.46 19.31 21.23
CA LEU A 1 -29.20 20.19 20.08
C LEU A 1 -27.74 20.58 20.18
N ARG A 2 -26.85 19.98 19.38
CA ARG A 2 -25.48 20.50 19.27
C ARG A 2 -25.65 21.77 18.47
N ASP A 3 -25.47 22.94 19.09
CA ASP A 3 -25.36 24.18 18.33
C ASP A 3 -24.16 24.00 17.40
N GLU A 4 -24.43 23.92 16.10
CA GLU A 4 -23.39 23.89 15.09
C GLU A 4 -22.62 25.20 15.18
N MET A 5 -21.35 25.10 15.61
CA MET A 5 -20.51 26.26 15.83
C MET A 5 -20.40 27.06 14.54
N SER A 6 -20.83 28.31 14.63
CA SER A 6 -20.97 29.22 13.50
C SER A 6 -19.93 30.33 13.60
N LEU A 7 -19.14 30.49 12.55
CA LEU A 7 -18.06 31.45 12.43
C LEU A 7 -18.40 32.55 11.43
N TRP A 8 -18.12 33.79 11.80
CA TRP A 8 -18.16 34.94 10.93
C TRP A 8 -16.73 35.31 10.51
N CYS A 9 -16.56 35.72 9.25
CA CYS A 9 -15.25 36.01 8.67
C CYS A 9 -15.23 37.40 8.03
N ARG A 10 -14.11 38.11 8.18
CA ARG A 10 -13.74 39.30 7.42
C ARG A 10 -12.43 38.99 6.67
N PRO A 11 -12.43 38.94 5.34
CA PRO A 11 -11.20 38.68 4.56
C PRO A 11 -10.10 39.71 4.79
N SER A 12 -10.46 40.93 5.20
CA SER A 12 -9.54 42.00 5.60
C SER A 12 -10.09 42.78 6.79
N ALA A 13 -9.22 43.46 7.55
CA ALA A 13 -9.60 44.19 8.77
C ALA A 13 -10.64 45.31 8.55
N SER A 14 -10.74 45.84 7.32
CA SER A 14 -11.75 46.83 6.91
C SER A 14 -12.84 46.23 6.01
N GLY A 15 -12.86 44.90 5.86
CA GLY A 15 -13.70 44.19 4.90
C GLY A 15 -15.13 44.00 5.36
N GLU A 16 -15.97 43.59 4.41
CA GLU A 16 -17.33 43.17 4.68
C GLU A 16 -17.34 41.89 5.54
N THR A 17 -18.42 41.76 6.32
CA THR A 17 -18.63 40.61 7.20
C THR A 17 -19.39 39.53 6.43
N HIS A 18 -18.84 38.32 6.40
CA HIS A 18 -19.42 37.16 5.74
C HIS A 18 -19.70 36.04 6.75
N GLY A 19 -20.71 35.22 6.47
CA GLY A 19 -21.10 34.08 7.29
C GLY A 19 -22.59 34.10 7.68
N PRO A 20 -23.01 33.24 8.62
CA PRO A 20 -22.18 32.29 9.35
C PRO A 20 -21.70 31.11 8.48
N TYR A 21 -20.49 30.61 8.76
CA TYR A 21 -19.91 29.39 8.19
C TYR A 21 -19.70 28.36 9.29
N SER A 22 -19.70 27.07 8.95
CA SER A 22 -19.33 26.06 9.94
C SER A 22 -17.82 26.09 10.20
N VAL A 23 -17.40 25.63 11.38
CA VAL A 23 -15.97 25.52 11.71
C VAL A 23 -15.25 24.58 10.74
N GLU A 24 -15.89 23.49 10.33
CA GLU A 24 -15.35 22.54 9.36
C GLU A 24 -15.06 23.22 8.02
N GLN A 25 -16.00 24.03 7.52
CA GLN A 25 -15.83 24.75 6.25
C GLN A 25 -14.65 25.74 6.31
N VAL A 26 -14.50 26.47 7.43
CA VAL A 26 -13.40 27.42 7.59
C VAL A 26 -12.06 26.70 7.79
N MET A 27 -12.06 25.53 8.45
CA MET A 27 -10.88 24.66 8.57
C MET A 27 -10.43 24.15 7.20
N GLU A 28 -11.33 23.78 6.29
CA GLU A 28 -10.96 23.40 4.92
C GLU A 28 -10.24 24.54 4.17
N TRP A 29 -10.74 25.77 4.27
CA TRP A 29 -10.08 26.94 3.66
C TRP A 29 -8.69 27.17 4.25
N TYR A 30 -8.55 26.93 5.54
CA TYR A 30 -7.27 27.05 6.24
C TYR A 30 -6.24 26.04 5.75
N GLU A 31 -6.64 24.77 5.64
CA GLU A 31 -5.78 23.69 5.14
C GLU A 31 -5.36 23.92 3.69
N ARG A 32 -6.27 24.48 2.87
CA ARG A 32 -6.00 24.89 1.48
C ARG A 32 -5.22 26.21 1.35
N ARG A 33 -4.89 26.87 2.47
CA ARG A 33 -4.19 28.16 2.53
C ARG A 33 -4.91 29.30 1.81
N GLU A 34 -6.25 29.25 1.80
CA GLU A 34 -7.12 30.25 1.17
C GLU A 34 -7.43 31.44 2.11
N ILE A 35 -7.00 31.35 3.38
CA ILE A 35 -7.20 32.40 4.38
C ILE A 35 -6.04 33.39 4.35
N LEU A 36 -6.37 34.65 4.08
CA LEU A 36 -5.42 35.76 4.14
C LEU A 36 -4.92 35.97 5.58
N VAL A 37 -3.65 36.36 5.73
CA VAL A 37 -3.05 36.65 7.05
C VAL A 37 -3.76 37.81 7.77
N SER A 38 -4.34 38.73 7.00
CA SER A 38 -5.14 39.85 7.51
C SER A 38 -6.59 39.49 7.84
N ALA A 39 -7.00 38.24 7.61
CA ALA A 39 -8.38 37.83 7.86
C ALA A 39 -8.68 37.81 9.36
N GLN A 40 -9.89 38.20 9.70
CA GLN A 40 -10.41 38.20 11.07
C GLN A 40 -11.62 37.29 11.18
N PHE A 41 -11.77 36.67 12.33
CA PHE A 41 -12.83 35.71 12.60
C PHE A 41 -13.54 36.06 13.90
N SER A 42 -14.83 35.79 13.94
CA SER A 42 -15.66 36.01 15.10
C SER A 42 -16.55 34.80 15.34
N PHE A 43 -16.54 34.36 16.59
CA PHE A 43 -17.31 33.24 17.10
C PHE A 43 -18.66 33.71 17.66
N ASP A 44 -18.77 34.97 18.07
CA ASP A 44 -19.90 35.53 18.81
C ASP A 44 -20.81 36.43 17.98
N GLY A 45 -20.93 36.17 16.67
CA GLY A 45 -21.80 36.94 15.79
C GLY A 45 -21.24 38.31 15.39
N GLY A 46 -19.93 38.51 15.51
CA GLY A 46 -19.24 39.74 15.11
C GLY A 46 -19.03 40.76 16.24
N LEU A 47 -19.17 40.35 17.50
CA LEU A 47 -18.90 41.22 18.65
C LEU A 47 -17.40 41.32 18.92
N ASN A 48 -16.68 40.18 18.89
CA ASN A 48 -15.24 40.10 19.01
C ASN A 48 -14.60 39.54 17.74
N TRP A 49 -13.57 40.23 17.24
CA TRP A 49 -12.84 39.87 16.02
C TRP A 49 -11.39 39.57 16.34
N GLU A 50 -10.92 38.39 15.95
CA GLU A 50 -9.55 37.95 16.17
C GLU A 50 -8.87 37.66 14.84
N SER A 51 -7.60 38.05 14.71
CA SER A 51 -6.84 37.74 13.50
C SER A 51 -6.48 36.25 13.46
N ILE A 52 -6.31 35.69 12.26
CA ILE A 52 -5.81 34.31 12.12
C ILE A 52 -4.43 34.13 12.77
N VAL A 53 -3.62 35.20 12.86
CA VAL A 53 -2.32 35.17 13.54
C VAL A 53 -2.49 34.98 15.04
N ASP A 54 -3.43 35.70 15.65
CA ASP A 54 -3.71 35.59 17.09
C ASP A 54 -4.32 34.23 17.42
N LEU A 55 -5.23 33.73 16.58
CA LEU A 55 -5.80 32.40 16.69
C LEU A 55 -4.73 31.31 16.62
N ARG A 56 -3.81 31.39 15.66
CA ARG A 56 -2.66 30.46 15.56
C ARG A 56 -1.74 30.53 16.76
N ARG A 57 -1.51 31.73 17.31
CA ARG A 57 -0.67 31.90 18.49
C ARG A 57 -1.29 31.28 19.73
N ARG A 58 -2.61 31.42 19.90
CA ARG A 58 -3.34 30.90 21.06
C ARG A 58 -3.62 29.39 20.96
N ASN A 59 -4.14 28.94 19.82
CA ASN A 59 -4.68 27.58 19.64
C ASN A 59 -3.70 26.65 18.89
N GLY A 60 -2.61 27.19 18.35
CA GLY A 60 -1.62 26.46 17.57
C GLY A 60 -1.83 26.55 16.06
N PRO A 61 -0.78 26.25 15.27
CA PRO A 61 -0.79 26.43 13.81
C PRO A 61 -1.62 25.37 13.06
N TYR A 62 -1.99 24.26 13.69
CA TYR A 62 -2.71 23.17 13.03
C TYR A 62 -4.24 23.23 13.23
N ARG A 63 -4.70 23.82 14.35
CA ARG A 63 -6.13 23.95 14.67
C ARG A 63 -6.44 25.33 15.27
N PRO A 64 -6.43 26.40 14.46
CA PRO A 64 -6.64 27.75 14.96
C PRO A 64 -8.09 28.03 15.38
N PHE A 65 -9.09 27.31 14.85
CA PHE A 65 -10.51 27.59 15.04
C PHE A 65 -11.18 26.75 16.15
N VAL A 66 -10.53 26.60 17.30
CA VAL A 66 -11.11 25.94 18.47
C VAL A 66 -11.84 26.97 19.33
N TRP A 67 -13.14 26.75 19.55
CA TRP A 67 -13.92 27.54 20.50
C TRP A 67 -13.55 27.12 21.93
N MET A 68 -13.05 28.05 22.75
CA MET A 68 -12.91 27.82 24.20
C MET A 68 -14.30 27.97 24.82
N THR A 69 -15.12 26.90 24.83
CA THR A 69 -16.52 27.04 25.31
C THR A 69 -16.54 27.18 26.81
N ASP A 70 -15.46 26.81 27.47
CA ASP A 70 -15.38 26.76 28.91
C ASP A 70 -13.98 27.16 29.38
N THR A 71 -13.68 28.45 29.38
CA THR A 71 -12.62 28.97 30.25
C THR A 71 -12.94 28.77 31.75
N ASP A 72 -14.12 28.22 32.09
CA ASP A 72 -14.48 27.76 33.43
C ASP A 72 -14.50 26.23 33.62
N SER A 73 -14.24 25.40 32.59
CA SER A 73 -14.14 23.93 32.73
C SER A 73 -12.77 23.35 32.35
N ILE A 74 -11.89 24.11 31.68
CA ILE A 74 -10.46 23.78 31.59
C ILE A 74 -9.74 24.26 32.86
N SER A 75 -10.20 23.77 34.01
CA SER A 75 -9.45 23.90 35.27
C SER A 75 -8.53 22.71 35.52
N ASN A 76 -8.46 21.71 34.63
CA ASN A 76 -7.63 20.52 34.91
C ASN A 76 -6.74 20.02 33.77
N HIS A 77 -6.83 20.50 32.53
CA HIS A 77 -5.86 20.10 31.50
C HIS A 77 -5.17 21.26 30.79
N SER A 78 -3.89 21.44 31.10
CA SER A 78 -3.02 22.42 30.45
C SER A 78 -2.96 22.14 28.95
N PRO A 79 -2.81 23.14 28.06
CA PRO A 79 -2.49 22.93 26.64
C PRO A 79 -1.32 21.95 26.42
N ILE A 80 -0.44 21.81 27.40
CA ILE A 80 0.66 20.84 27.44
C ILE A 80 0.16 19.40 27.57
N GLU A 81 -0.90 19.14 28.33
CA GLU A 81 -1.46 17.80 28.52
C GLU A 81 -2.21 17.31 27.29
N TYR A 82 -2.93 18.19 26.59
CA TYR A 82 -3.50 17.86 25.28
C TYR A 82 -2.40 17.50 24.26
N LEU A 83 -1.30 18.25 24.22
CA LEU A 83 -0.15 17.92 23.37
C LEU A 83 0.52 16.60 23.76
N ARG A 84 0.58 16.27 25.06
CA ARG A 84 1.09 14.97 25.53
C ARG A 84 0.20 13.83 25.08
N GLU A 85 -1.11 13.95 25.24
CA GLU A 85 -2.07 12.93 24.81
C GLU A 85 -2.00 12.70 23.29
N LEU A 86 -1.88 13.77 22.50
CA LEU A 86 -1.70 13.66 21.05
C LEU A 86 -0.37 12.98 20.68
N VAL A 87 0.72 13.30 21.37
CA VAL A 87 2.03 12.65 21.15
C VAL A 87 1.98 11.17 21.55
N GLU A 88 1.30 10.82 22.64
CA GLU A 88 1.11 9.43 23.07
C GLU A 88 0.30 8.65 22.02
N SER A 89 -0.79 9.24 21.52
CA SER A 89 -1.62 8.65 20.46
C SER A 89 -0.81 8.43 19.18
N LEU A 90 -0.01 9.40 18.76
CA LEU A 90 0.84 9.28 17.57
C LEU A 90 1.93 8.22 17.75
N ARG A 91 2.46 8.05 18.97
CA ARG A 91 3.43 6.98 19.26
C ARG A 91 2.80 5.61 19.14
N ASN A 92 1.60 5.43 19.70
CA ASN A 92 0.87 4.17 19.58
C ASN A 92 0.57 3.83 18.12
N GLU A 93 0.16 4.82 17.31
CA GLU A 93 -0.08 4.63 15.88
C GLU A 93 1.19 4.23 15.12
N VAL A 94 2.34 4.84 15.46
CA VAL A 94 3.64 4.44 14.89
C VAL A 94 4.01 3.02 15.29
N ASP A 95 3.84 2.64 16.56
CA ASP A 95 4.14 1.29 17.03
C ASP A 95 3.23 0.24 16.34
N GLU A 96 1.96 0.56 16.11
CA GLU A 96 1.03 -0.29 15.35
C GLU A 96 1.47 -0.48 13.90
N LEU A 97 1.87 0.61 13.23
CA LEU A 97 2.37 0.56 11.86
C LEU A 97 3.71 -0.19 11.74
N ASP A 98 4.58 -0.06 12.74
CA ASP A 98 5.86 -0.78 12.79
C ASP A 98 5.60 -2.29 12.91
N MET A 99 4.66 -2.73 13.77
CA MET A 99 4.25 -4.14 13.86
C MET A 99 3.64 -4.65 12.55
N GLU A 100 2.78 -3.86 11.89
CA GLU A 100 2.19 -4.23 10.59
C GLU A 100 3.26 -4.36 9.50
N SER A 101 4.24 -3.45 9.49
CA SER A 101 5.38 -3.51 8.57
C SER A 101 6.23 -4.76 8.80
N GLU A 102 6.54 -5.12 10.05
CA GLU A 102 7.30 -6.34 10.35
C GLU A 102 6.57 -7.61 9.90
N MET A 103 5.25 -7.66 10.09
CA MET A 103 4.42 -8.78 9.64
C MET A 103 4.44 -8.91 8.10
N MET A 104 4.30 -7.81 7.37
CA MET A 104 4.38 -7.81 5.91
C MET A 104 5.75 -8.27 5.40
N ILE A 105 6.84 -7.88 6.07
CA ILE A 105 8.19 -8.33 5.70
C ILE A 105 8.32 -9.84 5.85
N MET A 106 7.82 -10.41 6.95
CA MET A 106 7.82 -11.86 7.14
C MET A 106 7.01 -12.60 6.06
N GLU A 107 5.82 -12.11 5.72
CA GLU A 107 5.00 -12.69 4.65
C GLU A 107 5.73 -12.64 3.29
N LEU A 108 6.39 -11.51 2.99
CA LEU A 108 7.19 -11.37 1.78
C LEU A 108 8.34 -12.40 1.73
N ASP A 109 9.09 -12.56 2.81
CA ASP A 109 10.17 -13.55 2.90
C ASP A 109 9.65 -14.99 2.68
N GLU A 110 8.48 -15.32 3.24
CA GLU A 110 7.86 -16.63 3.01
C GLU A 110 7.46 -16.85 1.54
N THR A 111 6.90 -15.82 0.90
CA THR A 111 6.55 -15.90 -0.52
C THR A 111 7.77 -16.00 -1.42
N GLU A 112 8.86 -15.29 -1.11
CA GLU A 112 10.12 -15.38 -1.85
C GLU A 112 10.70 -16.80 -1.76
N LEU A 113 10.71 -17.40 -0.57
CA LEU A 113 11.13 -18.79 -0.36
C LEU A 113 10.27 -19.77 -1.17
N MET A 114 8.96 -19.53 -1.25
CA MET A 114 8.05 -20.36 -2.04
C MET A 114 8.34 -20.27 -3.54
N LEU A 115 8.59 -19.06 -4.05
CA LEU A 115 8.97 -18.84 -5.44
C LEU A 115 10.31 -19.50 -5.78
N GLU A 116 11.29 -19.45 -4.88
CA GLU A 116 12.57 -20.13 -5.06
C GLU A 116 12.38 -21.65 -5.17
N LYS A 117 11.58 -22.25 -4.28
CA LYS A 117 11.23 -23.67 -4.33
C LYS A 117 10.52 -24.03 -5.64
N MET A 118 9.56 -23.22 -6.08
CA MET A 118 8.83 -23.43 -7.33
C MET A 118 9.77 -23.38 -8.54
N ASN A 119 10.71 -22.43 -8.57
CA ASN A 119 11.71 -22.32 -9.62
C ASN A 119 12.64 -23.55 -9.65
N ASN A 120 13.05 -24.06 -8.48
CA ASN A 120 13.86 -25.27 -8.39
C ASN A 120 13.10 -26.51 -8.90
N VAL A 121 11.82 -26.65 -8.56
CA VAL A 121 10.95 -27.73 -9.10
C VAL A 121 10.84 -27.62 -10.62
N GLN A 122 10.65 -26.41 -11.16
CA GLN A 122 10.59 -26.19 -12.60
C GLN A 122 11.90 -26.59 -13.29
N LYS A 123 13.06 -26.20 -12.73
CA LYS A 123 14.37 -26.62 -13.25
C LYS A 123 14.56 -28.14 -13.24
N ILE A 124 14.07 -28.83 -12.21
CA ILE A 124 14.13 -30.30 -12.15
C ILE A 124 13.26 -30.91 -13.24
N LYS A 125 12.03 -30.39 -13.42
CA LYS A 125 11.11 -30.83 -14.46
C LYS A 125 11.73 -30.66 -15.86
N ASP A 126 12.31 -29.50 -16.15
CA ASP A 126 12.95 -29.23 -17.45
C ASP A 126 14.12 -30.21 -17.72
N ARG A 127 14.90 -30.55 -16.69
CA ARG A 127 15.98 -31.56 -16.79
C ARG A 127 15.44 -32.96 -17.06
N GLU A 128 14.31 -33.33 -16.46
CA GLU A 128 13.67 -34.63 -16.71
C GLU A 128 13.10 -34.74 -18.12
N GLU A 129 12.43 -33.70 -18.60
CA GLU A 129 11.92 -33.64 -19.98
C GLU A 129 13.07 -33.73 -20.99
N ALA A 130 14.19 -33.05 -20.74
CA ALA A 130 15.39 -33.15 -21.57
C ALA A 130 15.97 -34.59 -21.61
N ARG A 131 16.02 -35.27 -20.46
CA ARG A 131 16.47 -36.68 -20.37
C ARG A 131 15.55 -37.62 -21.15
N HIS A 132 14.23 -37.49 -20.97
CA HIS A 132 13.26 -38.29 -21.72
C HIS A 132 13.32 -38.06 -23.22
N LEU A 133 13.54 -36.82 -23.67
CA LEU A 133 13.71 -36.51 -25.09
C LEU A 133 15.00 -37.10 -25.67
N GLU A 134 16.08 -37.13 -24.89
CA GLU A 134 17.32 -37.78 -25.30
C GLU A 134 17.18 -39.30 -25.38
N GLU A 135 16.51 -39.92 -24.41
CA GLU A 135 16.22 -41.35 -24.39
C GLU A 135 15.39 -41.78 -25.60
N LYS A 136 14.30 -41.04 -25.92
CA LYS A 136 13.52 -41.26 -27.14
C LYS A 136 14.37 -41.19 -28.41
N ARG A 137 15.26 -40.20 -28.52
CA ARG A 137 16.18 -40.09 -29.66
C ARG A 137 17.15 -41.27 -29.76
N ARG A 138 17.61 -41.81 -28.63
CA ARG A 138 18.45 -43.02 -28.60
C ARG A 138 17.67 -44.25 -29.06
N GLU A 139 16.45 -44.44 -28.56
CA GLU A 139 15.56 -45.53 -28.98
C GLU A 139 15.25 -45.47 -30.47
N GLU A 140 14.91 -44.29 -30.99
CA GLU A 140 14.69 -44.09 -32.43
C GLU A 140 15.95 -44.41 -33.23
N LYS A 141 17.14 -43.95 -32.79
CA LYS A 141 18.41 -44.25 -33.45
C LYS A 141 18.69 -45.75 -33.49
N VAL A 142 18.48 -46.47 -32.38
CA VAL A 142 18.62 -47.94 -32.32
C VAL A 142 17.62 -48.61 -33.26
N ARG A 143 16.37 -48.15 -33.28
CA ARG A 143 15.33 -48.65 -34.18
C ARG A 143 15.71 -48.47 -35.66
N TRP A 144 16.25 -47.32 -36.03
CA TRP A 144 16.75 -47.06 -37.39
C TRP A 144 17.91 -47.99 -37.76
N MET A 145 18.89 -48.18 -36.87
CA MET A 145 20.02 -49.10 -37.12
C MET A 145 19.59 -50.56 -37.33
N LEU A 146 18.51 -50.99 -36.65
CA LEU A 146 17.95 -52.34 -36.81
C LEU A 146 17.21 -52.49 -38.15
N LEU A 147 16.55 -51.44 -38.64
CA LEU A 147 15.84 -51.45 -39.92
C LEU A 147 16.77 -51.34 -41.13
N GLU A 148 17.89 -50.61 -41.02
CA GLU A 148 18.87 -50.43 -42.11
C GLU A 148 19.95 -51.52 -42.16
N SER A 149 20.01 -52.43 -41.17
CA SER A 149 20.94 -53.55 -41.18
C SER A 149 20.62 -54.54 -42.31
N PRO A 150 21.50 -54.74 -43.33
CA PRO A 150 21.22 -55.55 -44.53
C PRO A 150 21.13 -57.08 -44.30
N MET A 151 20.95 -57.54 -43.06
CA MET A 151 21.20 -58.93 -42.65
C MET A 151 20.03 -59.91 -42.85
N VAL A 152 18.95 -59.53 -43.54
CA VAL A 152 17.82 -60.45 -43.84
C VAL A 152 17.81 -60.93 -45.30
N GLY A 153 18.93 -60.83 -46.02
CA GLY A 153 19.06 -61.26 -47.41
C GLY A 153 19.63 -62.67 -47.65
N LEU A 154 19.99 -63.44 -46.61
CA LEU A 154 20.80 -64.68 -46.81
C LEU A 154 20.16 -66.00 -46.33
N ILE A 155 18.87 -66.03 -45.99
CA ILE A 155 18.15 -67.29 -45.71
C ILE A 155 17.17 -67.57 -46.84
N GLY A 156 17.69 -67.85 -48.04
CA GLY A 156 16.87 -68.03 -49.23
C GLY A 156 17.53 -68.75 -50.41
N CYS A 157 18.54 -69.60 -50.21
CA CYS A 157 19.17 -70.36 -51.31
C CYS A 157 19.46 -71.85 -51.01
N GLY A 158 18.89 -72.44 -49.95
CA GLY A 158 19.24 -73.78 -49.47
C GLY A 158 18.28 -74.94 -49.81
N ARG A 159 17.41 -74.87 -50.82
CA ARG A 159 16.52 -75.99 -51.20
C ARG A 159 16.32 -76.08 -52.71
N ARG A 160 17.29 -76.68 -53.42
CA ARG A 160 17.10 -77.38 -54.70
C ARG A 160 18.41 -78.08 -55.04
N LEU A 161 18.56 -79.34 -54.65
CA LEU A 161 19.49 -80.33 -55.23
C LEU A 161 19.36 -81.62 -54.43
N LEU A 162 18.35 -82.44 -54.73
CA LEU A 162 18.30 -83.89 -54.43
C LEU A 162 17.19 -84.49 -55.31
N ALA A 163 17.50 -84.66 -56.60
CA ALA A 163 16.73 -85.46 -57.54
C ALA A 163 17.63 -85.83 -58.73
N ALA A 164 18.56 -86.77 -58.50
CA ALA A 164 19.20 -87.58 -59.54
C ALA A 164 20.12 -88.63 -58.89
N HIS A 165 19.55 -89.77 -58.51
CA HIS A 165 20.07 -91.11 -58.83
C HIS A 165 19.11 -92.20 -58.36
#